data_AF-A0A2E4YWK1-F1
#
_entry.id   AF-A0A2E4YWK1-F1
#
_cell.length_a   1.000
_cell.length_b   1.000
_cell.length_c   1.000
_cell.angle_alpha   90.00
_cell.angle_beta   90.00
_cell.angle_gamma   90.00
#
_symmetry.space_group_name_H-M   'P 1'
#
loop_
_entity.id
_entity.type
_entity.pdbx_description
1 polymer ?
#
loop_
_entity_poly.entity_id
_entity_poly.type
_entity_poly.pdbx_seq_one_letter_code
_entity_poly.pdbx_strand_id
1 'polypeptide(L)'
;MSNFIDIYISERKKPVPVSCEICDNVLQSLEDAVCAYNEGSCKDCFISFVEPNRNMLGENWKPSKKEIDDWLLKKNVQFKPMYKFF
;
A
#
# COMPACT_ATOMS: atom_id res chain seq x y z
N MET A 1 30.46 23.92 31.33
CA MET A 1 29.49 24.41 30.33
C MET A 1 29.07 23.21 29.50
N SER A 2 27.84 22.74 29.70
CA SER A 2 27.33 21.52 29.07
C SER A 2 26.85 21.85 27.66
N ASN A 3 27.50 21.30 26.64
CA ASN A 3 27.05 21.43 25.25
C ASN A 3 25.86 20.50 25.04
N PHE A 4 24.65 21.06 25.08
CA PHE A 4 23.46 20.36 24.63
C PHE A 4 23.47 20.37 23.09
N ILE A 5 23.46 19.18 22.50
CA ILE A 5 23.25 19.01 21.06
C ILE A 5 21.74 19.06 20.87
N ASP A 6 21.24 20.19 20.37
CA ASP A 6 19.85 20.29 19.93
C ASP A 6 19.68 19.45 18.66
N ILE A 7 19.10 18.26 18.82
CA ILE A 7 18.71 17.41 17.70
C ILE A 7 17.42 18.02 17.13
N TYR A 8 17.58 18.86 16.11
CA TYR A 8 16.46 19.32 15.30
C TYR A 8 15.96 18.15 14.44
N ILE A 9 14.86 17.51 14.86
CA ILE A 9 14.12 16.58 14.01
C ILE A 9 13.39 17.45 12.97
N SER A 10 14.10 17.75 11.88
CA SER A 10 13.51 18.49 10.78
C SER A 10 12.46 17.63 10.09
N GLU A 11 11.32 18.27 9.86
CA GLU A 11 10.29 17.90 8.89
C GLU A 11 9.37 16.75 9.31
N ARG A 12 8.14 17.15 9.65
CA ARG A 12 6.96 16.29 9.60
C ARG A 12 6.84 15.78 8.16
N LYS A 13 7.41 14.60 7.91
CA LYS A 13 7.32 13.88 6.64
C LYS A 13 5.86 13.78 6.21
N LYS A 14 5.63 13.71 4.89
CA LYS A 14 4.31 13.52 4.27
C LYS A 14 3.48 12.52 5.11
N PRO A 15 2.23 12.84 5.47
CA PRO A 15 1.40 11.91 6.23
C PRO A 15 1.24 10.62 5.42
N VAL A 16 1.52 9.48 6.05
CA VAL A 16 1.26 8.17 5.45
C VAL A 16 -0.26 8.00 5.40
N PRO A 17 -0.84 7.65 4.24
CA PRO A 17 -2.28 7.44 4.14
C PRO A 17 -2.71 6.23 4.98
N VAL A 18 -3.94 6.24 5.48
CA VAL A 18 -4.48 5.13 6.29
C VAL A 18 -4.94 3.96 5.41
N SER A 19 -5.20 4.22 4.13
CA SER A 19 -5.65 3.25 3.14
C SER A 19 -4.84 3.35 1.85
N CYS A 20 -4.85 2.27 1.07
CA CYS A 20 -4.23 2.20 -0.25
C CYS A 20 -5.02 3.04 -1.27
N GLU A 21 -4.37 3.91 -2.04
CA GLU A 21 -5.03 4.69 -3.11
C GLU A 21 -5.47 3.86 -4.32
N ILE A 22 -5.04 2.60 -4.41
CA ILE A 22 -5.37 1.70 -5.54
C ILE A 22 -6.56 0.80 -5.21
N CYS A 23 -6.59 0.20 -4.01
CA CYS A 23 -7.59 -0.81 -3.64
C CYS A 23 -8.44 -0.44 -2.44
N ASP A 24 -8.26 0.76 -1.87
CA ASP A 24 -8.97 1.29 -0.70
C ASP A 24 -8.88 0.44 0.58
N ASN A 25 -8.08 -0.63 0.60
CA ASN A 25 -7.83 -1.43 1.80
C ASN A 25 -7.01 -0.64 2.82
N VAL A 26 -7.35 -0.81 4.11
CA VAL A 26 -6.60 -0.25 5.23
C VAL A 26 -5.20 -0.86 5.27
N LEU A 27 -4.18 -0.03 5.48
CA LEU A 27 -2.80 -0.50 5.61
C LEU A 27 -2.65 -1.21 6.96
N GLN A 28 -2.22 -2.48 6.93
CA GLN A 28 -2.16 -3.32 8.14
C GLN A 28 -0.73 -3.62 8.60
N SER A 29 0.25 -3.35 7.75
CA SER A 29 1.66 -3.69 7.99
C SER A 29 2.60 -2.49 7.82
N LEU A 30 3.81 -2.61 8.36
CA LEU A 30 4.85 -1.59 8.17
C LEU A 30 5.24 -1.50 6.69
N GLU A 31 5.28 -2.64 6.01
CA GLU A 31 5.56 -2.75 4.58
C GLU A 31 4.51 -2.00 3.77
N ASP A 32 3.22 -2.12 4.13
CA ASP A 32 2.16 -1.35 3.48
C ASP A 32 2.36 0.16 3.66
N ALA A 33 2.75 0.60 4.86
CA ALA A 33 3.02 2.00 5.15
C ALA A 33 4.22 2.53 4.34
N VAL A 34 5.29 1.74 4.23
CA VAL A 34 6.48 2.09 3.44
C VAL A 34 6.16 2.14 1.96
N CYS A 35 5.45 1.15 1.42
CA CYS A 35 4.99 1.15 0.03
C CYS A 35 4.04 2.31 -0.24
N ALA A 36 3.10 2.61 0.66
CA ALA A 36 2.16 3.71 0.45
C ALA A 36 2.88 5.07 0.46
N TYR A 37 3.90 5.22 1.31
CA TYR A 37 4.70 6.43 1.38
C TYR A 37 5.58 6.63 0.13
N ASN A 38 6.26 5.58 -0.33
CA ASN A 38 7.21 5.67 -1.44
C ASN A 38 6.55 5.57 -2.82
N GLU A 39 5.51 4.72 -2.92
CA GLU A 39 4.97 4.22 -4.19
C GLU A 39 3.47 4.50 -4.37
N GLY A 40 2.83 5.14 -3.39
CA GLY A 40 1.39 5.46 -3.46
C GLY A 40 0.47 4.22 -3.50
N SER A 41 0.95 3.06 -3.03
CA SER A 41 0.19 1.81 -3.04
C SER A 41 0.53 0.93 -1.84
N CYS A 42 -0.38 0.07 -1.40
CA CYS A 42 -0.05 -0.96 -0.40
C CYS A 42 0.90 -2.01 -1.01
N LYS A 43 1.50 -2.85 -0.16
CA LYS A 43 2.48 -3.85 -0.59
C LYS A 43 1.92 -4.78 -1.67
N ASP A 44 0.69 -5.24 -1.50
CA ASP A 44 0.10 -6.20 -2.43
C ASP A 44 -0.19 -5.57 -3.80
N CYS A 45 -0.68 -4.33 -3.82
CA CYS A 45 -0.90 -3.59 -5.06
C CYS A 45 0.43 -3.24 -5.74
N PHE A 46 1.46 -2.93 -4.95
CA PHE A 46 2.79 -2.67 -5.46
C PHE A 46 3.33 -3.87 -6.23
N ILE A 47 3.37 -5.04 -5.59
CA ILE A 47 3.89 -6.29 -6.17
C ILE A 47 3.05 -6.75 -7.37
N SER A 48 1.73 -6.62 -7.29
CA SER A 48 0.82 -7.17 -8.31
C SER A 48 0.68 -6.28 -9.55
N PHE A 49 0.82 -4.96 -9.38
CA PHE A 49 0.49 -3.99 -10.44
C PHE A 49 1.59 -2.96 -10.67
N VAL A 50 2.04 -2.26 -9.64
CA VAL A 50 2.95 -1.10 -9.82
C VAL A 50 4.33 -1.56 -10.28
N GLU A 51 4.96 -2.49 -9.57
CA GLU A 51 6.31 -2.97 -9.88
C GLU A 51 6.40 -3.63 -11.27
N PRO A 52 5.52 -4.57 -11.66
CA PRO A 52 5.61 -5.21 -12.97
C PRO A 52 5.40 -4.25 -14.14
N ASN A 53 4.52 -3.25 -13.97
CA ASN A 53 4.16 -2.32 -15.03
C ASN A 53 5.01 -1.05 -15.06
N ARG A 54 5.83 -0.79 -14.04
CA ARG A 54 6.65 0.42 -13.94
C ARG A 54 7.50 0.66 -15.20
N ASN A 55 8.14 -0.38 -15.70
CA ASN A 55 9.02 -0.28 -16.88
C ASN A 55 8.24 -0.18 -18.20
N MET A 56 7.01 -0.68 -18.26
CA MET A 56 6.23 -0.77 -19.50
C MET A 56 5.28 0.41 -19.69
N LEU A 57 4.64 0.86 -18.61
CA LEU A 57 3.53 1.83 -18.63
C LEU A 57 3.92 3.16 -17.95
N GLY A 58 5.09 3.21 -17.31
CA GLY A 58 5.64 4.39 -16.66
C GLY A 58 5.24 4.54 -15.19
N GLU A 59 5.92 5.46 -14.49
CA GLU A 59 5.81 5.64 -13.04
C GLU A 59 4.44 6.12 -12.56
N ASN A 60 3.68 6.81 -13.42
CA ASN A 60 2.38 7.37 -13.08
C ASN A 60 1.20 6.47 -13.45
N TRP A 61 1.46 5.28 -14.00
CA TRP A 61 0.40 4.37 -14.37
C TRP A 61 -0.27 3.78 -13.13
N LYS A 62 -1.60 3.72 -13.14
CA LYS A 62 -2.42 3.05 -12.12
C LYS A 62 -3.40 2.08 -12.81
N PRO A 63 -3.66 0.91 -12.23
CA PRO A 63 -4.64 -0.04 -12.76
C PRO A 63 -6.04 0.56 -12.72
N SER A 64 -6.91 0.08 -13.61
CA SER A 64 -8.31 0.48 -13.62
C SER A 64 -9.07 -0.11 -12.42
N LYS A 65 -10.14 0.56 -12.00
CA LYS A 65 -11.00 0.07 -10.91
C LYS A 65 -11.52 -1.34 -11.16
N LYS A 66 -11.86 -1.67 -12.41
CA LYS A 66 -12.34 -2.99 -12.80
C LYS A 66 -11.28 -4.08 -12.60
N GLU A 67 -10.02 -3.81 -12.96
CA GLU A 67 -8.92 -4.76 -12.76
C GLU A 67 -8.67 -5.02 -11.27
N ILE A 68 -8.79 -3.98 -10.44
CA ILE A 68 -8.68 -4.09 -8.99
C ILE A 68 -9.84 -4.89 -8.40
N ASP A 69 -11.08 -4.61 -8.80
CA ASP A 69 -12.25 -5.35 -8.34
C ASP A 69 -12.15 -6.84 -8.70
N ASP A 70 -11.76 -7.16 -9.94
CA ASP A 70 -11.57 -8.54 -10.40
C ASP A 70 -10.45 -9.25 -9.62
N TRP A 71 -9.37 -8.54 -9.28
CA TRP A 71 -8.28 -9.08 -8.47
C TRP A 71 -8.69 -9.30 -7.01
N LEU A 72 -9.40 -8.35 -6.40
CA LEU A 72 -9.93 -8.46 -5.03
C LEU A 72 -10.91 -9.63 -4.92
N LEU A 73 -11.78 -9.81 -5.92
CA LEU A 73 -12.68 -10.97 -5.99
C LEU A 73 -11.88 -12.29 -5.99
N LYS A 74 -10.86 -12.42 -6.86
CA LYS A 74 -10.01 -13.62 -6.89
C LYS A 74 -9.29 -13.87 -5.57
N LYS A 75 -8.83 -12.82 -4.90
CA LYS A 75 -8.16 -12.90 -3.59
C LYS A 75 -9.12 -13.38 -2.50
N ASN A 76 -10.34 -12.86 -2.47
CA ASN A 76 -11.36 -13.20 -1.47
C ASN A 76 -12.00 -14.58 -1.68
N VAL A 77 -12.13 -15.04 -2.93
CA VAL A 77 -12.69 -16.37 -3.24
C VAL A 77 -11.83 -17.52 -2.67
N GLN A 78 -10.56 -17.27 -2.37
CA GLN A 78 -9.71 -18.26 -1.69
C GLN A 78 -10.08 -18.47 -0.21
N PHE A 79 -10.83 -17.55 0.41
CA PHE A 79 -11.36 -17.74 1.75
C PHE A 79 -12.63 -18.59 1.69
N LYS A 80 -12.47 -19.93 1.66
CA LYS A 80 -13.55 -20.83 2.05
C LYS A 80 -13.59 -20.85 3.58
N PRO A 81 -14.62 -20.29 4.24
CA PRO A 81 -14.77 -20.49 5.68
C PRO A 81 -14.86 -22.00 5.93
N MET A 82 -13.84 -22.53 6.60
CA MET A 82 -13.72 -23.98 6.86
C MET A 82 -14.84 -24.48 7.78
N TYR A 83 -15.51 -23.56 8.46
CA TYR A 83 -16.58 -23.84 9.41
C TYR A 83 -17.81 -23.00 9.06
N LYS A 84 -18.93 -23.68 8.84
CA LYS A 84 -20.26 -23.06 8.92
C LYS A 84 -20.62 -23.04 10.40
N PHE A 85 -20.65 -21.85 10.99
CA PHE A 85 -21.36 -21.69 12.25
C PHE A 85 -22.85 -21.69 11.89
N PHE A 86 -23.48 -22.83 12.17
CA PHE A 86 -24.92 -23.04 12.05
C PHE A 86 -25.67 -22.08 12.98
#